data_AF-A0A1M5QES8-F1
#
_entry.id   AF-A0A1M5QES8-F1
#
_cell.length_a   1.000
_cell.length_b   1.000
_cell.length_c   1.000
_cell.angle_alpha   90.00
_cell.angle_beta   90.00
_cell.angle_gamma   90.00
#
_symmetry.space_group_name_H-M   'P 1'
#
loop_
_entity.id
_entity.type
_entity.pdbx_description
1 polymer ?
#
loop_
_entity_poly.entity_id
_entity_poly.type
_entity_poly.pdbx_seq_one_letter_code
_entity_poly.pdbx_strand_id
1 'polypeptide(L)'
;MKLVLNKVKNRINSFRRITFDSFLDRKSFASWGLLIVFLNFVMLHALGFGSDLGYWRSWISNLEMGVGNFSGDYPPFYILWLRVVAAFYKATGLSLQLDYELKQFCLLPVILAHVSLAHFVWLRLRSRDWPPQIKTVVMLLVAINPAFYLDGPVWGQVDILPVTICVWALWYAARPNTFAIGMALFMLGLLTKFQMIMFLPVFGALALRYRKIMWKGLFAAGAVFVLVFLPFILAGNFAKEFSQAYLSSVGQYPYAAMNAGNLWMALVGNMTPDTRPIFEWAPAFMNPGLMGKILFVIVSFAVLLVTFFRRLDMGAIMMVAALNALAFFMLLPCMHERYCLAAAVMCVAAVSCQRKPNINGAVILSAVAYLNISMLMSTRGDALWFWISIAGIFAMVYFLAQNIAPEKFERLCGLFKKIPLPGLVPYVLLLLVYGVDMGSTFAQMARSAYSLKDGEVFVYDLNLIHQEQGYGNTHIGKSIDGNPLRVNGELYVAGIGTHAPSRHVYELPKNATRFTVTCGVDDESGNGVVDFIVLLDNREIWRSGRMEGRQVKSADLDIRGGRRISLVTDEMGAKNFDHADWVNPVVYTEK
;
A
#
# COMPACT_ATOMS: atom_id res chain seq x y z
N MET A 1 -37.81 -39.95 -24.45
CA MET A 1 -37.21 -38.63 -24.15
C MET A 1 -36.94 -38.39 -22.65
N LYS A 2 -37.94 -38.43 -21.75
CA LYS A 2 -37.77 -38.26 -20.28
C LYS A 2 -36.72 -39.21 -19.64
N LEU A 3 -36.70 -40.48 -20.04
CA LEU A 3 -35.74 -41.50 -19.56
C LEU A 3 -34.28 -41.18 -19.95
N VAL A 4 -34.07 -40.63 -21.15
CA VAL A 4 -32.74 -40.22 -21.64
C VAL A 4 -32.27 -38.97 -20.89
N LEU A 5 -33.16 -37.98 -20.72
CA LEU A 5 -32.88 -36.77 -19.93
C LEU A 5 -32.54 -37.09 -18.47
N ASN A 6 -33.22 -38.04 -17.84
CA ASN A 6 -32.89 -38.47 -16.47
C ASN A 6 -31.54 -39.22 -16.40
N LYS A 7 -31.22 -40.07 -17.38
CA LYS A 7 -29.89 -40.72 -17.46
C LYS A 7 -28.78 -39.70 -17.65
N VAL A 8 -28.96 -38.70 -18.51
CA VAL A 8 -27.99 -37.61 -18.73
C VAL A 8 -27.84 -36.76 -17.47
N LYS A 9 -28.94 -36.36 -16.83
CA LYS A 9 -28.91 -35.60 -15.57
C LYS A 9 -28.23 -36.37 -14.44
N ASN A 10 -28.47 -37.67 -14.33
CA ASN A 10 -27.79 -38.53 -13.36
C ASN A 10 -26.30 -38.73 -13.69
N ARG A 11 -25.92 -38.86 -14.97
CA ARG A 11 -24.51 -38.88 -15.39
C ARG A 11 -23.81 -37.56 -15.11
N ILE A 12 -24.44 -36.42 -15.37
CA ILE A 12 -23.89 -35.08 -15.09
C ILE A 12 -23.74 -34.89 -13.57
N ASN A 13 -24.72 -35.28 -12.78
CA ASN A 13 -24.65 -35.19 -11.31
C ASN A 13 -23.61 -36.15 -10.72
N SER A 14 -23.48 -37.36 -11.26
CA SER A 14 -22.43 -38.33 -10.93
C SER A 14 -21.06 -37.78 -11.29
N PHE A 15 -20.89 -37.22 -12.48
CA PHE A 15 -19.64 -36.65 -12.94
C PHE A 15 -19.25 -35.39 -12.13
N ARG A 16 -20.22 -34.52 -11.80
CA ARG A 16 -20.01 -33.37 -10.88
C ARG A 16 -19.55 -33.81 -9.49
N ARG A 17 -20.17 -34.86 -8.91
CA ARG A 17 -19.73 -35.44 -7.63
C ARG A 17 -18.33 -36.06 -7.74
N ILE A 18 -18.02 -36.73 -8.85
CA ILE A 18 -16.74 -37.44 -9.01
C ILE A 18 -15.58 -36.49 -9.33
N THR A 19 -15.81 -35.29 -9.88
CA THR A 19 -14.74 -34.36 -10.26
C THR A 19 -14.60 -33.16 -9.31
N PHE A 20 -15.72 -32.56 -8.87
CA PHE A 20 -15.66 -31.38 -8.01
C PHE A 20 -15.52 -31.74 -6.52
N ASP A 21 -16.23 -32.77 -6.04
CA ASP A 21 -16.09 -33.21 -4.64
C ASP A 21 -14.80 -34.01 -4.39
N SER A 22 -14.20 -34.61 -5.43
CA SER A 22 -12.90 -35.30 -5.34
C SER A 22 -11.71 -34.31 -5.40
N PHE A 23 -11.80 -33.28 -6.23
CA PHE A 23 -10.79 -32.21 -6.24
C PHE A 23 -10.83 -31.41 -4.93
N LEU A 24 -11.99 -31.27 -4.30
CA LEU A 24 -12.13 -30.69 -2.97
C LEU A 24 -12.11 -31.73 -1.84
N ASP A 25 -11.64 -32.96 -2.10
CA ASP A 25 -11.62 -34.02 -1.08
C ASP A 25 -10.85 -33.55 0.15
N ARG A 26 -11.58 -33.46 1.26
CA ARG A 26 -11.12 -32.84 2.50
C ARG A 26 -10.06 -33.66 3.21
N LYS A 27 -9.84 -34.92 2.78
CA LYS A 27 -8.87 -35.83 3.38
C LYS A 27 -7.44 -35.57 2.90
N SER A 28 -7.25 -34.89 1.77
CA SER A 28 -5.93 -34.59 1.21
C SER A 28 -5.70 -33.10 1.02
N PHE A 29 -4.48 -32.65 1.31
CA PHE A 29 -4.05 -31.29 0.98
C PHE A 29 -3.62 -31.16 -0.50
N ALA A 30 -3.39 -32.28 -1.20
CA ALA A 30 -2.75 -32.29 -2.51
C ALA A 30 -3.45 -31.39 -3.54
N SER A 31 -4.78 -31.45 -3.65
CA SER A 31 -5.53 -30.66 -4.61
C SER A 31 -5.44 -29.15 -4.34
N TRP A 32 -5.45 -28.74 -3.06
CA TRP A 32 -5.25 -27.34 -2.67
C TRP A 32 -3.83 -26.88 -2.97
N GLY A 33 -2.83 -27.71 -2.65
CA GLY A 33 -1.43 -27.42 -2.99
C GLY A 33 -1.22 -27.27 -4.50
N LEU A 34 -1.75 -28.19 -5.30
CA LEU A 34 -1.67 -28.14 -6.77
C LEU A 34 -2.36 -26.90 -7.34
N LEU A 35 -3.55 -26.55 -6.84
CA LEU A 35 -4.24 -25.33 -7.26
C LEU A 35 -3.38 -24.08 -6.98
N ILE A 36 -2.82 -23.97 -5.78
CA ILE A 36 -1.99 -22.82 -5.40
C ILE A 36 -0.73 -22.75 -6.26
N VAL A 37 -0.04 -23.87 -6.47
CA VAL A 37 1.15 -23.94 -7.34
C VAL A 37 0.80 -23.53 -8.76
N PHE A 38 -0.28 -24.07 -9.32
CA PHE A 38 -0.75 -23.73 -10.66
C PHE A 38 -1.09 -22.24 -10.79
N LEU A 39 -1.84 -21.68 -9.84
CA LEU A 39 -2.19 -20.26 -9.88
C LEU A 39 -0.95 -19.36 -9.72
N ASN A 40 -0.01 -19.70 -8.85
CA ASN A 40 1.24 -18.92 -8.75
C ASN A 40 2.03 -19.00 -10.05
N PHE A 41 2.12 -20.19 -10.68
CA PHE A 41 2.76 -20.37 -11.98
C PHE A 41 2.12 -19.51 -13.06
N VAL A 42 0.79 -19.48 -13.15
CA VAL A 42 0.06 -18.62 -14.10
C VAL A 42 0.36 -17.14 -13.81
N MET A 43 0.26 -16.72 -12.55
CA MET A 43 0.41 -15.31 -12.17
C MET A 43 1.84 -14.79 -12.29
N LEU A 44 2.86 -15.65 -12.26
CA LEU A 44 4.25 -15.27 -12.52
C LEU A 44 4.45 -14.66 -13.91
N HIS A 45 3.59 -14.99 -14.88
CA HIS A 45 3.63 -14.46 -16.25
C HIS A 45 3.09 -13.03 -16.36
N ALA A 46 2.52 -12.47 -15.30
CA ALA A 46 2.15 -11.06 -15.30
C ALA A 46 3.41 -10.17 -15.30
N LEU A 47 3.30 -8.98 -15.89
CA LEU A 47 4.35 -7.97 -15.86
C LEU A 47 4.63 -7.56 -14.41
N GLY A 48 5.88 -7.70 -13.97
CA GLY A 48 6.30 -7.29 -12.64
C GLY A 48 6.51 -5.78 -12.53
N PHE A 49 6.66 -5.30 -11.30
CA PHE A 49 6.92 -3.90 -11.02
C PHE A 49 8.39 -3.56 -11.35
N GLY A 50 8.59 -2.71 -12.36
CA GLY A 50 9.89 -2.54 -13.02
C GLY A 50 11.04 -2.09 -12.10
N SER A 51 10.79 -1.16 -11.19
CA SER A 51 11.82 -0.67 -10.25
C SER A 51 12.29 -1.76 -9.29
N ASP A 52 11.34 -2.55 -8.78
CA ASP A 52 11.65 -3.66 -7.89
C ASP A 52 12.50 -4.67 -8.63
N LEU A 53 12.07 -5.16 -9.80
CA LEU A 53 12.88 -6.08 -10.60
C LEU A 53 14.28 -5.53 -10.90
N GLY A 54 14.43 -4.21 -11.08
CA GLY A 54 15.72 -3.53 -11.20
C GLY A 54 16.64 -3.77 -10.00
N TYR A 55 16.13 -3.62 -8.77
CA TYR A 55 16.87 -3.91 -7.54
C TYR A 55 17.31 -5.37 -7.47
N TRP A 56 16.42 -6.32 -7.81
CA TRP A 56 16.77 -7.75 -7.80
C TRP A 56 17.94 -8.06 -8.73
N ARG A 57 17.93 -7.52 -9.96
CA ARG A 57 19.04 -7.69 -10.92
C ARG A 57 20.35 -7.14 -10.35
N SER A 58 20.31 -5.93 -9.79
CA SER A 58 21.48 -5.29 -9.17
C SER A 58 22.02 -6.11 -8.00
N TRP A 59 21.15 -6.57 -7.11
CA TRP A 59 21.53 -7.36 -5.95
C TRP A 59 22.11 -8.72 -6.33
N ILE A 60 21.49 -9.41 -7.29
CA ILE A 60 22.00 -10.70 -7.79
C ILE A 60 23.39 -10.52 -8.41
N SER A 61 23.59 -9.47 -9.23
CA SER A 61 24.89 -9.16 -9.81
C SER A 61 25.95 -8.88 -8.74
N ASN A 62 25.62 -8.14 -7.67
CA ASN A 62 26.52 -7.92 -6.54
C ASN A 62 26.88 -9.24 -5.83
N LEU A 63 25.91 -10.14 -5.67
CA LEU A 63 26.07 -11.40 -4.95
C LEU A 63 26.89 -12.45 -5.73
N GLU A 64 27.01 -12.32 -7.05
CA GLU A 64 27.95 -13.14 -7.85
C GLU A 64 29.41 -12.92 -7.43
N MET A 65 29.73 -11.71 -6.93
CA MET A 65 31.02 -11.35 -6.35
C MET A 65 31.13 -11.74 -4.86
N GLY A 66 30.08 -12.32 -4.27
CA GLY A 66 30.01 -12.75 -2.87
C GLY A 66 29.32 -11.74 -1.95
N VAL A 67 28.90 -12.22 -0.77
CA VAL A 67 28.12 -11.44 0.23
C VAL A 67 28.88 -10.24 0.80
N GLY A 68 30.21 -10.20 0.66
CA GLY A 68 31.03 -9.05 1.04
C GLY A 68 30.77 -7.81 0.18
N ASN A 69 30.31 -8.00 -1.06
CA ASN A 69 30.04 -6.93 -2.02
C ASN A 69 28.57 -6.51 -2.06
N PHE A 70 27.72 -7.14 -1.24
CA PHE A 70 26.31 -6.82 -1.24
C PHE A 70 26.07 -5.38 -0.73
N SER A 71 25.08 -4.73 -1.35
CA SER A 71 24.60 -3.40 -1.01
C SER A 71 23.12 -3.34 -1.34
N GLY A 72 22.29 -3.29 -0.31
CA GLY A 72 20.83 -3.32 -0.43
C GLY A 72 20.16 -3.13 0.93
N ASP A 73 18.85 -2.93 0.93
CA ASP A 73 18.05 -2.59 2.10
C ASP A 73 17.26 -3.80 2.66
N TYR A 74 17.52 -5.00 2.14
CA TYR A 74 16.84 -6.21 2.56
C TYR A 74 17.59 -6.96 3.68
N PRO A 75 16.88 -7.47 4.69
CA PRO A 75 17.46 -8.33 5.72
C PRO A 75 18.18 -9.60 5.19
N PRO A 76 19.19 -10.08 5.94
CA PRO A 76 20.20 -11.00 5.42
C PRO A 76 19.67 -12.39 5.05
N PHE A 77 18.60 -12.88 5.68
CA PHE A 77 18.10 -14.22 5.38
C PHE A 77 17.60 -14.32 3.93
N TYR A 78 16.92 -13.27 3.46
CA TYR A 78 16.45 -13.23 2.09
C TYR A 78 17.62 -13.04 1.10
N ILE A 79 18.63 -12.26 1.49
CA ILE A 79 19.85 -12.07 0.69
C ILE A 79 20.63 -13.37 0.52
N LEU A 80 20.65 -14.25 1.53
CA LEU A 80 21.23 -15.59 1.39
C LEU A 80 20.49 -16.45 0.36
N TRP A 81 19.17 -16.29 0.21
CA TRP A 81 18.43 -16.90 -0.89
C TRP A 81 18.84 -16.30 -2.25
N LEU A 82 18.93 -14.98 -2.35
CA LEU A 82 19.39 -14.33 -3.59
C LEU A 82 20.80 -14.75 -3.99
N ARG A 83 21.66 -15.10 -3.03
CA ARG A 83 22.99 -15.67 -3.31
C ARG A 83 22.88 -17.04 -4.00
N VAL A 84 21.91 -17.87 -3.60
CA VAL A 84 21.63 -19.15 -4.28
C VAL A 84 21.15 -18.90 -5.71
N VAL A 85 20.27 -17.90 -5.89
CA VAL A 85 19.83 -17.47 -7.22
C VAL A 85 21.01 -16.98 -8.07
N ALA A 86 21.88 -16.14 -7.52
CA ALA A 86 23.09 -15.67 -8.21
C ALA A 86 24.00 -16.82 -8.66
N ALA A 87 24.22 -17.82 -7.80
CA ALA A 87 24.98 -19.02 -8.16
C ALA A 87 24.33 -19.80 -9.31
N PHE A 88 23.00 -19.89 -9.34
CA PHE A 88 22.25 -20.53 -10.42
C PHE A 88 22.38 -19.77 -11.75
N TYR A 89 22.24 -18.44 -11.75
CA TYR A 89 22.42 -17.61 -12.94
C TYR A 89 23.85 -17.72 -13.50
N LYS A 90 24.85 -17.64 -12.63
CA LYS A 90 26.26 -17.85 -12.99
C LYS A 90 26.52 -19.23 -13.59
N ALA A 91 25.90 -20.28 -13.05
CA ALA A 91 26.09 -21.65 -13.53
C ALA A 91 25.39 -21.93 -14.87
N THR A 92 24.26 -21.27 -15.14
CA THR A 92 23.43 -21.53 -16.32
C THR A 92 23.69 -20.57 -17.47
N GLY A 93 24.26 -19.39 -17.21
CA GLY A 93 24.43 -18.33 -18.20
C GLY A 93 23.11 -17.66 -18.62
N LEU A 94 22.03 -17.87 -17.85
CA LEU A 94 20.75 -17.20 -18.09
C LEU A 94 20.90 -15.68 -17.95
N SER A 95 20.16 -14.92 -18.77
CA SER A 95 20.17 -13.46 -18.68
C SER A 95 19.28 -12.97 -17.56
N LEU A 96 19.80 -12.06 -16.72
CA LEU A 96 19.03 -11.35 -15.69
C LEU A 96 17.98 -10.39 -16.28
N GLN A 97 18.02 -10.13 -17.60
CA GLN A 97 17.03 -9.31 -18.29
C GLN A 97 15.73 -10.05 -18.60
N LEU A 98 15.67 -11.35 -18.30
CA LEU A 98 14.47 -12.15 -18.49
C LEU A 98 13.60 -12.09 -17.22
N ASP A 99 12.58 -11.23 -17.25
CA ASP A 99 11.75 -10.89 -16.09
C ASP A 99 11.01 -12.08 -15.51
N TYR A 100 10.50 -12.96 -16.37
CA TYR A 100 9.75 -14.14 -15.96
C TYR A 100 10.65 -15.10 -15.17
N GLU A 101 11.80 -15.46 -15.74
CA GLU A 101 12.81 -16.33 -15.14
C GLU A 101 13.32 -15.73 -13.84
N LEU A 102 13.63 -14.42 -13.86
CA LEU A 102 14.04 -13.70 -12.67
C LEU A 102 13.01 -13.90 -11.57
N LYS A 103 11.75 -13.53 -11.80
CA LYS A 103 10.65 -13.69 -10.84
C LYS A 103 10.48 -15.15 -10.40
N GLN A 104 10.58 -16.11 -11.30
CA GLN A 104 10.38 -17.53 -10.99
C GLN A 104 11.38 -18.02 -9.91
N PHE A 105 12.67 -17.75 -10.06
CA PHE A 105 13.68 -18.20 -9.10
C PHE A 105 13.65 -17.39 -7.81
N CYS A 106 13.45 -16.10 -7.97
CA CYS A 106 13.33 -15.12 -6.92
C CYS A 106 12.17 -15.41 -5.96
N LEU A 107 10.99 -15.72 -6.50
CA LEU A 107 9.76 -15.90 -5.73
C LEU A 107 9.48 -17.35 -5.35
N LEU A 108 10.38 -18.30 -5.62
CA LEU A 108 10.18 -19.69 -5.21
C LEU A 108 9.90 -19.82 -3.69
N PRO A 109 10.62 -19.13 -2.77
CA PRO A 109 10.28 -19.15 -1.35
C PRO A 109 8.90 -18.57 -1.04
N VAL A 110 8.43 -17.60 -1.83
CA VAL A 110 7.11 -16.96 -1.70
C VAL A 110 6.00 -17.95 -2.04
N ILE A 111 6.18 -18.72 -3.13
CA ILE A 111 5.24 -19.78 -3.52
C ILE A 111 5.20 -20.88 -2.46
N LEU A 112 6.37 -21.31 -1.96
CA LEU A 112 6.46 -22.29 -0.89
C LEU A 112 5.82 -21.78 0.41
N ALA A 113 5.96 -20.50 0.74
CA ALA A 113 5.30 -19.88 1.88
C ALA A 113 3.78 -19.86 1.70
N HIS A 114 3.27 -19.52 0.52
CA HIS A 114 1.84 -19.57 0.23
C HIS A 114 1.28 -21.00 0.40
N VAL A 115 1.96 -22.01 -0.16
CA VAL A 115 1.59 -23.42 0.04
C VAL A 115 1.65 -23.81 1.53
N SER A 116 2.68 -23.38 2.26
CA SER A 116 2.84 -23.63 3.71
C SER A 116 1.72 -23.01 4.54
N LEU A 117 1.32 -21.77 4.23
CA LEU A 117 0.19 -21.09 4.86
C LEU A 117 -1.11 -21.83 4.62
N ALA A 118 -1.38 -22.25 3.39
CA ALA A 118 -2.56 -23.03 3.06
C ALA A 118 -2.55 -24.41 3.75
N HIS A 119 -1.38 -25.03 3.86
CA HIS A 119 -1.21 -26.29 4.59
C HIS A 119 -1.49 -26.10 6.08
N PHE A 120 -1.00 -25.00 6.68
CA PHE A 120 -1.29 -24.64 8.06
C PHE A 120 -2.81 -24.54 8.29
N VAL A 121 -3.50 -23.77 7.45
CA VAL A 121 -4.97 -23.59 7.51
C VAL A 121 -5.69 -24.93 7.35
N TRP A 122 -5.34 -25.73 6.35
CA TRP A 122 -5.94 -27.05 6.11
C TRP A 122 -5.78 -27.99 7.31
N LEU A 123 -4.58 -28.06 7.90
CA LEU A 123 -4.31 -28.87 9.09
C LEU A 123 -5.17 -28.47 10.28
N ARG A 124 -5.53 -27.19 10.42
CA ARG A 124 -6.42 -26.74 11.50
C ARG A 124 -7.87 -27.06 11.17
N LEU A 125 -8.32 -26.81 9.95
CA LEU A 125 -9.71 -27.05 9.54
C LEU A 125 -10.09 -28.53 9.55
N ARG A 126 -9.16 -29.45 9.23
CA ARG A 126 -9.45 -30.89 9.26
C ARG A 126 -9.84 -31.38 10.65
N SER A 127 -9.32 -30.74 11.71
CA SER A 127 -9.63 -31.07 13.11
C SER A 127 -10.82 -30.29 13.68
N ARG A 128 -11.45 -29.39 12.92
CA ARG A 128 -12.62 -28.61 13.38
C ARG A 128 -13.91 -29.35 13.10
N ASP A 129 -14.85 -29.27 14.02
CA ASP A 129 -16.24 -29.67 13.76
C ASP A 129 -17.04 -28.49 13.20
N TRP A 130 -16.70 -28.10 11.98
CA TRP A 130 -17.33 -26.97 11.27
C TRP A 130 -18.06 -27.45 10.03
N PRO A 131 -19.10 -26.71 9.59
CA PRO A 131 -19.77 -27.01 8.34
C PRO A 131 -18.79 -27.13 7.16
N PRO A 132 -18.90 -28.23 6.38
CA PRO A 132 -18.23 -28.45 5.09
C PRO A 132 -17.95 -27.20 4.25
N GLN A 133 -18.98 -26.40 4.02
CA GLN A 133 -18.97 -25.23 3.15
C GLN A 133 -18.08 -24.12 3.72
N ILE A 134 -18.13 -23.90 5.03
CA ILE A 134 -17.32 -22.89 5.71
C ILE A 134 -15.83 -23.26 5.63
N LYS A 135 -15.49 -24.54 5.82
CA LYS A 135 -14.10 -25.00 5.65
C LYS A 135 -13.59 -24.72 4.24
N THR A 136 -14.41 -25.00 3.22
CA THR A 136 -14.08 -24.68 1.83
C THR A 136 -13.89 -23.18 1.62
N VAL A 137 -14.78 -22.33 2.16
CA VAL A 137 -14.63 -20.87 2.06
C VAL A 137 -13.32 -20.39 2.71
N VAL A 138 -12.95 -20.89 3.89
CA VAL A 138 -11.68 -20.53 4.54
C VAL A 138 -10.47 -21.01 3.72
N MET A 139 -10.56 -22.20 3.10
CA MET A 139 -9.52 -22.65 2.16
C MET A 139 -9.43 -21.78 0.91
N LEU A 140 -10.54 -21.29 0.38
CA LEU A 140 -10.54 -20.36 -0.75
C LEU A 140 -9.94 -19.00 -0.36
N LEU A 141 -10.22 -18.51 0.86
CA LEU A 141 -9.63 -17.26 1.39
C LEU A 141 -8.11 -17.28 1.52
N VAL A 142 -7.48 -18.46 1.54
CA VAL A 142 -6.02 -18.58 1.41
C VAL A 142 -5.63 -18.89 -0.03
N ALA A 143 -6.24 -19.90 -0.66
CA ALA A 143 -5.77 -20.45 -1.94
C ALA A 143 -6.01 -19.55 -3.15
N ILE A 144 -7.00 -18.65 -3.12
CA ILE A 144 -7.34 -17.75 -4.23
C ILE A 144 -7.42 -16.29 -3.76
N ASN A 145 -6.72 -15.94 -2.69
CA ASN A 145 -6.73 -14.58 -2.16
C ASN A 145 -6.07 -13.60 -3.14
N PRO A 146 -6.81 -12.66 -3.75
CA PRO A 146 -6.24 -11.84 -4.82
C PRO A 146 -5.12 -10.92 -4.31
N ALA A 147 -5.13 -10.50 -3.04
CA ALA A 147 -4.05 -9.70 -2.47
C ALA A 147 -2.71 -10.46 -2.46
N PHE A 148 -2.73 -11.78 -2.22
CA PHE A 148 -1.52 -12.60 -2.15
C PHE A 148 -0.87 -12.76 -3.53
N TYR A 149 -1.71 -12.85 -4.58
CA TYR A 149 -1.26 -12.95 -5.95
C TYR A 149 -0.78 -11.61 -6.51
N LEU A 150 -1.51 -10.52 -6.20
CA LEU A 150 -1.10 -9.18 -6.62
C LEU A 150 0.27 -8.81 -6.07
N ASP A 151 0.50 -8.98 -4.77
CA ASP A 151 1.81 -8.67 -4.15
C ASP A 151 2.92 -9.65 -4.56
N GLY A 152 2.64 -10.95 -4.51
CA GLY A 152 3.67 -11.96 -4.76
C GLY A 152 4.00 -12.10 -6.25
N PRO A 153 3.40 -13.08 -6.94
CA PRO A 153 3.76 -13.43 -8.31
C PRO A 153 3.42 -12.37 -9.36
N VAL A 154 2.43 -11.49 -9.16
CA VAL A 154 2.13 -10.43 -10.14
C VAL A 154 3.16 -9.30 -10.02
N TRP A 155 3.23 -8.65 -8.86
CA TRP A 155 4.12 -7.51 -8.62
C TRP A 155 5.59 -7.90 -8.56
N GLY A 156 5.94 -8.97 -7.83
CA GLY A 156 7.32 -9.39 -7.62
C GLY A 156 7.84 -9.19 -6.18
N GLN A 157 6.95 -9.09 -5.20
CA GLN A 157 7.32 -8.90 -3.78
C GLN A 157 7.27 -10.20 -2.99
N VAL A 158 7.84 -10.16 -1.79
CA VAL A 158 8.07 -11.34 -0.95
C VAL A 158 7.28 -11.34 0.35
N ASP A 159 6.31 -10.44 0.53
CA ASP A 159 5.72 -10.11 1.83
C ASP A 159 5.01 -11.29 2.52
N ILE A 160 4.45 -12.23 1.77
CA ILE A 160 3.81 -13.43 2.35
C ILE A 160 4.81 -14.39 3.03
N LEU A 161 6.08 -14.39 2.61
CA LEU A 161 7.12 -15.26 3.16
C LEU A 161 7.38 -15.00 4.65
N PRO A 162 7.82 -13.79 5.06
CA PRO A 162 8.12 -13.51 6.46
C PRO A 162 6.88 -13.60 7.35
N VAL A 163 5.69 -13.27 6.84
CA VAL A 163 4.45 -13.35 7.61
C VAL A 163 4.04 -14.79 7.85
N THR A 164 4.21 -15.68 6.86
CA THR A 164 3.97 -17.12 7.04
C THR A 164 4.94 -17.73 8.05
N ILE A 165 6.21 -17.31 8.04
CA ILE A 165 7.16 -17.67 9.11
C ILE A 165 6.62 -17.21 10.47
N CYS A 166 6.08 -15.99 10.57
CA CYS A 166 5.48 -15.46 11.80
C CYS A 166 4.20 -16.19 12.25
N VAL A 167 3.39 -16.72 11.31
CA VAL A 167 2.24 -17.59 11.62
C VAL A 167 2.70 -18.85 12.36
N TRP A 168 3.74 -19.52 11.84
CA TRP A 168 4.34 -20.67 12.50
C TRP A 168 5.04 -20.29 13.81
N ALA A 169 5.72 -19.14 13.84
CA ALA A 169 6.36 -18.62 15.02
C ALA A 169 5.36 -18.42 16.17
N LEU A 170 4.22 -17.77 15.91
CA LEU A 170 3.16 -17.59 16.91
C LEU A 170 2.54 -18.92 17.33
N TRP A 171 2.35 -19.85 16.40
CA TRP A 171 1.88 -21.20 16.73
C TRP A 171 2.80 -21.84 17.79
N TYR A 172 4.12 -21.83 17.60
CA TYR A 172 5.03 -22.42 18.58
C TYR A 172 5.22 -21.53 19.84
N ALA A 173 5.30 -20.22 19.69
CA ALA A 173 5.53 -19.27 20.78
C ALA A 173 4.35 -19.18 21.75
N ALA A 174 3.12 -19.42 21.30
CA ALA A 174 1.95 -19.40 22.18
C ALA A 174 1.97 -20.53 23.23
N ARG A 175 2.90 -21.50 23.15
CA ARG A 175 2.98 -22.67 24.04
C ARG A 175 4.33 -22.68 24.78
N PRO A 176 4.34 -22.89 26.12
CA PRO A 176 5.59 -22.87 26.89
C PRO A 176 6.65 -23.85 26.39
N ASN A 177 6.27 -25.09 26.07
CA ASN A 177 7.23 -26.14 25.71
C ASN A 177 7.92 -25.90 24.36
N THR A 178 7.26 -25.18 23.45
CA THR A 178 7.80 -24.86 22.12
C THR A 178 8.17 -23.39 21.98
N PHE A 179 8.21 -22.65 23.09
CA PHE A 179 8.43 -21.20 23.09
C PHE A 179 9.73 -20.81 22.37
N ALA A 180 10.82 -21.56 22.63
CA ALA A 180 12.12 -21.30 22.01
C ALA A 180 12.10 -21.45 20.48
N ILE A 181 11.38 -22.45 19.96
CA ILE A 181 11.18 -22.64 18.51
C ILE A 181 10.42 -21.44 17.93
N GLY A 182 9.37 -20.99 18.63
CA GLY A 182 8.60 -19.82 18.22
C GLY A 182 9.45 -18.55 18.15
N MET A 183 10.31 -18.30 19.13
CA MET A 183 11.21 -17.14 19.13
C MET A 183 12.30 -17.23 18.06
N ALA A 184 12.84 -18.43 17.80
CA ALA A 184 13.78 -18.67 16.69
C ALA A 184 13.14 -18.35 15.33
N LEU A 185 11.91 -18.82 15.09
CA LEU A 185 11.17 -18.51 13.86
C LEU A 185 10.79 -17.04 13.76
N PHE A 186 10.42 -16.38 14.88
CA PHE A 186 10.14 -14.95 14.85
C PHE A 186 11.39 -14.14 14.46
N MET A 187 12.56 -14.50 15.00
CA MET A 187 13.83 -13.91 14.57
C MET A 187 14.08 -14.16 13.08
N LEU A 188 13.83 -15.37 12.58
CA LEU A 188 13.95 -15.66 11.15
C LEU A 188 13.03 -14.77 10.28
N GLY A 189 11.81 -14.50 10.76
CA GLY A 189 10.89 -13.55 10.12
C GLY A 189 11.46 -12.13 10.06
N LEU A 190 12.02 -11.62 11.17
CA LEU A 190 12.70 -10.32 11.22
C LEU A 190 13.91 -10.25 10.27
N LEU A 191 14.69 -11.33 10.20
CA LEU A 191 15.85 -11.47 9.32
C LEU A 191 15.47 -11.68 7.85
N THR A 192 14.19 -11.90 7.55
CA THR A 192 13.66 -11.96 6.18
C THR A 192 13.12 -10.59 5.76
N LYS A 193 12.36 -9.93 6.65
CA LYS A 193 11.85 -8.57 6.44
C LYS A 193 11.63 -7.88 7.79
N PHE A 194 12.30 -6.76 8.02
CA PHE A 194 12.29 -6.09 9.32
C PHE A 194 10.87 -5.65 9.75
N GLN A 195 9.99 -5.42 8.77
CA GLN A 195 8.57 -5.14 8.94
C GLN A 195 7.86 -6.10 9.91
N MET A 196 8.35 -7.34 10.09
CA MET A 196 7.80 -8.30 11.07
C MET A 196 7.87 -7.83 12.53
N ILE A 197 8.62 -6.75 12.82
CA ILE A 197 8.63 -6.09 14.12
C ILE A 197 7.23 -5.66 14.57
N MET A 198 6.28 -5.49 13.65
CA MET A 198 4.86 -5.28 13.95
C MET A 198 4.26 -6.35 14.88
N PHE A 199 4.81 -7.57 14.94
CA PHE A 199 4.32 -8.63 15.83
C PHE A 199 4.99 -8.62 17.21
N LEU A 200 6.02 -7.78 17.43
CA LEU A 200 6.79 -7.73 18.67
C LEU A 200 5.93 -7.55 19.93
N PRO A 201 4.87 -6.72 19.97
CA PRO A 201 4.05 -6.59 21.18
C PRO A 201 3.40 -7.90 21.64
N VAL A 202 3.02 -8.77 20.70
CA VAL A 202 2.43 -10.09 20.99
C VAL A 202 3.51 -11.06 21.50
N PHE A 203 4.65 -11.14 20.83
CA PHE A 203 5.78 -11.98 21.28
C PHE A 203 6.33 -11.51 22.63
N GLY A 204 6.44 -10.20 22.85
CA GLY A 204 6.85 -9.59 24.11
C GLY A 204 5.89 -9.95 25.25
N ALA A 205 4.58 -9.84 25.03
CA ALA A 205 3.59 -10.25 26.02
C ALA A 205 3.69 -11.75 26.37
N LEU A 206 3.92 -12.62 25.38
CA LEU A 206 4.13 -14.05 25.61
C LEU A 206 5.44 -14.32 26.37
N ALA A 207 6.53 -13.62 26.04
CA ALA A 207 7.80 -13.72 26.75
C ALA A 207 7.68 -13.30 28.21
N LEU A 208 6.99 -12.18 28.49
CA LEU A 208 6.71 -11.70 29.84
C LEU A 208 5.85 -12.70 30.63
N ARG A 209 4.84 -13.29 29.99
CA ARG A 209 4.02 -14.35 30.58
C ARG A 209 4.87 -15.60 30.92
N TYR A 210 5.82 -15.93 30.05
CA TYR A 210 6.72 -17.07 30.18
C TYR A 210 8.09 -16.69 30.78
N ARG A 211 8.14 -15.68 31.66
CA ARG A 211 9.37 -15.11 32.24
C ARG A 211 10.40 -16.13 32.76
N LYS A 212 9.96 -17.29 33.25
CA LYS A 212 10.86 -18.35 33.75
C LYS A 212 11.66 -19.05 32.63
N ILE A 213 11.13 -19.09 31.42
CA ILE A 213 11.74 -19.77 30.26
C ILE A 213 12.11 -18.79 29.14
N MET A 214 11.87 -17.48 29.33
CA MET A 214 12.09 -16.47 28.29
C MET A 214 13.53 -16.48 27.76
N TRP A 215 14.51 -16.75 28.63
CA TRP A 215 15.93 -16.85 28.27
C TRP A 215 16.20 -17.91 27.21
N LYS A 216 15.52 -19.06 27.27
CA LYS A 216 15.64 -20.10 26.22
C LYS A 216 15.20 -19.57 24.86
N GLY A 217 14.15 -18.75 24.84
CA GLY A 217 13.69 -18.07 23.63
C GLY A 217 14.67 -17.02 23.13
N LEU A 218 15.23 -16.20 24.03
CA LEU A 218 16.25 -15.21 23.68
C LEU A 218 17.53 -15.85 23.13
N PHE A 219 18.01 -16.93 23.74
CA PHE A 219 19.16 -17.69 23.24
C PHE A 219 18.86 -18.30 21.87
N ALA A 220 17.67 -18.88 21.67
CA ALA A 220 17.30 -19.46 20.37
C ALA A 220 17.21 -18.39 19.27
N ALA A 221 16.64 -17.22 19.57
CA ALA A 221 16.61 -16.08 18.67
C ALA A 221 18.02 -15.56 18.37
N GLY A 222 18.87 -15.38 19.39
CA GLY A 222 20.26 -14.95 19.24
C GLY A 222 21.09 -15.92 18.40
N ALA A 223 20.90 -17.23 18.58
CA ALA A 223 21.56 -18.25 17.76
C ALA A 223 21.16 -18.12 16.28
N VAL A 224 19.87 -17.97 15.97
CA VAL A 224 19.42 -17.73 14.58
C VAL A 224 20.00 -16.44 14.01
N PHE A 225 20.03 -15.36 14.79
CA PHE A 225 20.66 -14.09 14.38
C PHE A 225 22.12 -14.28 13.99
N VAL A 226 22.92 -14.90 14.86
CA VAL A 226 24.35 -15.15 14.59
C VAL A 226 24.53 -16.07 13.39
N LEU A 227 23.75 -17.14 13.28
CA LEU A 227 23.86 -18.10 12.17
C LEU A 227 23.56 -17.46 10.82
N VAL A 228 22.51 -16.64 10.73
CA VAL A 228 22.15 -15.97 9.47
C VAL A 228 23.15 -14.89 9.10
N PHE A 229 23.68 -14.14 10.08
CA PHE A 229 24.71 -13.13 9.81
C PHE A 229 26.11 -13.69 9.62
N LEU A 230 26.37 -14.95 10.00
CA LEU A 230 27.72 -15.56 9.95
C LEU A 230 28.42 -15.36 8.59
N PRO A 231 27.78 -15.57 7.42
CA PRO A 231 28.44 -15.32 6.14
C PRO A 231 28.87 -13.86 5.93
N PHE A 232 28.09 -12.90 6.43
CA PHE A 232 28.40 -11.47 6.33
C PHE A 232 29.48 -11.05 7.33
N ILE A 233 29.50 -11.66 8.52
CA ILE A 233 30.56 -11.48 9.52
C ILE A 233 31.89 -11.98 8.96
N LEU A 234 31.92 -13.20 8.43
CA LEU A 234 33.13 -13.79 7.83
C LEU A 234 33.63 -13.02 6.61
N ALA A 235 32.73 -12.36 5.88
CA ALA A 235 33.07 -11.51 4.74
C ALA A 235 33.42 -10.06 5.13
N GLY A 236 33.40 -9.69 6.42
CA GLY A 236 33.68 -8.33 6.88
C GLY A 236 32.61 -7.28 6.55
N ASN A 237 31.41 -7.71 6.14
CA ASN A 237 30.33 -6.82 5.65
C ASN A 237 29.16 -6.68 6.65
N PHE A 238 29.26 -7.26 7.86
CA PHE A 238 28.19 -7.25 8.87
C PHE A 238 27.67 -5.85 9.19
N ALA A 239 28.55 -4.89 9.49
CA ALA A 239 28.13 -3.57 9.96
C ALA A 239 27.34 -2.79 8.88
N LYS A 240 27.79 -2.90 7.62
CA LYS A 240 27.11 -2.29 6.48
C LYS A 240 25.75 -2.93 6.26
N GLU A 241 25.70 -4.25 6.18
CA GLU A 241 24.45 -5.02 5.99
C GLU A 241 23.43 -4.71 7.09
N PHE A 242 23.86 -4.77 8.35
CA PHE A 242 23.00 -4.47 9.48
C PHE A 242 22.48 -3.02 9.43
N SER A 243 23.35 -2.06 9.13
CA SER A 243 22.95 -0.65 9.03
C SER A 243 21.95 -0.44 7.89
N GLN A 244 22.24 -0.93 6.69
CA GLN A 244 21.37 -0.73 5.53
C GLN A 244 19.99 -1.39 5.71
N ALA A 245 19.96 -2.63 6.20
CA ALA A 245 18.71 -3.38 6.34
C ALA A 245 17.81 -2.88 7.50
N TYR A 246 18.38 -2.36 8.59
CA TYR A 246 17.62 -2.07 9.83
C TYR A 246 17.64 -0.62 10.30
N LEU A 247 18.66 0.17 9.93
CA LEU A 247 18.80 1.55 10.38
C LEU A 247 18.49 2.55 9.26
N SER A 248 19.07 2.34 8.07
CA SER A 248 18.89 3.24 6.92
C SER A 248 17.57 3.06 6.19
N SER A 249 16.99 1.85 6.24
CA SER A 249 15.66 1.56 5.68
C SER A 249 14.55 2.32 6.43
N VAL A 250 14.77 2.66 7.69
CA VAL A 250 13.84 3.46 8.51
C VAL A 250 13.95 4.93 8.11
N GLY A 251 12.92 5.45 7.45
CA GLY A 251 12.88 6.86 7.01
C GLY A 251 13.36 7.09 5.58
N GLN A 252 13.67 6.03 4.83
CA GLN A 252 14.00 6.10 3.40
C GLN A 252 12.88 6.76 2.57
N TYR A 253 11.63 6.61 3.02
CA TYR A 253 10.45 7.28 2.48
C TYR A 253 9.88 8.22 3.54
N PRO A 254 10.40 9.46 3.70
CA PRO A 254 10.02 10.38 4.78
C PRO A 254 8.67 11.08 4.50
N TYR A 255 7.69 10.27 4.12
CA TYR A 255 6.38 10.71 3.65
C TYR A 255 5.29 10.19 4.58
N ALA A 256 4.27 10.99 4.80
CA ALA A 256 3.11 10.63 5.62
C ALA A 256 2.42 9.36 5.08
N ALA A 257 2.31 9.24 3.75
CA ALA A 257 1.91 8.04 3.04
C ALA A 257 2.58 8.01 1.66
N MET A 258 2.93 6.82 1.15
CA MET A 258 3.41 6.65 -0.22
C MET A 258 2.51 5.62 -0.92
N ASN A 259 1.45 6.11 -1.58
CA ASN A 259 0.39 5.29 -2.17
C ASN A 259 -0.33 4.37 -1.17
N ALA A 260 -0.12 4.55 0.13
CA ALA A 260 -0.81 3.80 1.17
C ALA A 260 -2.15 4.44 1.51
N GLY A 261 -3.26 3.75 1.26
CA GLY A 261 -4.59 4.09 1.76
C GLY A 261 -4.72 3.93 3.27
N ASN A 262 -3.97 4.73 4.03
CA ASN A 262 -3.94 4.76 5.49
C ASN A 262 -4.55 6.06 6.06
N LEU A 263 -4.41 6.29 7.37
CA LEU A 263 -4.94 7.50 8.01
C LEU A 263 -4.36 8.78 7.40
N TRP A 264 -3.06 8.79 7.11
CA TRP A 264 -2.34 9.98 6.65
C TRP A 264 -2.71 10.38 5.23
N MET A 265 -2.89 9.41 4.35
CA MET A 265 -3.40 9.66 3.00
C MET A 265 -4.74 10.40 3.01
N ALA A 266 -5.64 10.09 3.95
CA ALA A 266 -6.92 10.78 4.08
C ALA A 266 -6.81 12.19 4.68
N LEU A 267 -5.81 12.43 5.53
CA LEU A 267 -5.67 13.69 6.27
C LEU A 267 -4.80 14.73 5.54
N VAL A 268 -3.67 14.31 4.99
CA VAL A 268 -2.66 15.22 4.41
C VAL A 268 -2.37 14.95 2.94
N GLY A 269 -2.82 13.81 2.40
CA GLY A 269 -2.61 13.43 1.00
C GLY A 269 -1.40 12.53 0.78
N ASN A 270 -1.19 12.15 -0.48
CA ASN A 270 -0.09 11.28 -0.88
C ASN A 270 1.25 12.01 -0.83
N MET A 271 2.32 11.27 -0.55
CA MET A 271 3.73 11.68 -0.56
C MET A 271 4.12 12.88 0.33
N THR A 272 3.18 13.60 0.94
CA THR A 272 3.43 14.77 1.81
C THR A 272 4.48 14.47 2.88
N PRO A 273 5.47 15.36 3.14
CA PRO A 273 6.49 15.14 4.17
C PRO A 273 5.88 14.79 5.53
N ASP A 274 6.39 13.75 6.18
CA ASP A 274 5.85 13.28 7.47
C ASP A 274 6.08 14.26 8.63
N THR A 275 6.96 15.24 8.44
CA THR A 275 7.24 16.34 9.39
C THR A 275 6.29 17.53 9.26
N ARG A 276 5.49 17.60 8.18
CA ARG A 276 4.55 18.70 7.96
C ARG A 276 3.38 18.62 8.96
N PRO A 277 2.97 19.74 9.57
CA PRO A 277 1.77 19.77 10.41
C PRO A 277 0.53 19.28 9.65
N ILE A 278 -0.35 18.56 10.34
CA ILE A 278 -1.58 17.99 9.74
C ILE A 278 -2.50 19.11 9.20
N PHE A 279 -2.51 20.26 9.87
CA PHE A 279 -3.24 21.45 9.44
C PHE A 279 -2.29 22.64 9.41
N GLU A 280 -2.55 23.62 8.53
CA GLU A 280 -1.69 24.81 8.40
C GLU A 280 -1.59 25.64 9.68
N TRP A 281 -2.67 25.67 10.48
CA TRP A 281 -2.70 26.36 11.77
C TRP A 281 -2.15 25.52 12.93
N ALA A 282 -1.87 24.24 12.72
CA ALA A 282 -1.44 23.35 13.79
C ALA A 282 0.04 23.56 14.14
N PRO A 283 0.43 23.43 15.41
CA PRO A 283 1.83 23.46 15.82
C PRO A 283 2.69 22.42 15.08
N ALA A 284 3.99 22.72 14.90
CA ALA A 284 4.96 21.88 14.21
C ALA A 284 4.98 20.41 14.68
N PHE A 285 4.73 20.16 15.98
CA PHE A 285 4.74 18.82 16.56
C PHE A 285 3.50 17.98 16.18
N MET A 286 2.41 18.59 15.72
CA MET A 286 1.21 17.89 15.26
C MET A 286 1.36 17.44 13.81
N ASN A 287 2.39 16.64 13.55
CA ASN A 287 2.71 16.07 12.23
C ASN A 287 2.48 14.54 12.19
N PRO A 288 2.29 13.95 11.00
CA PRO A 288 2.15 12.51 10.81
C PRO A 288 3.27 11.69 11.47
N GLY A 289 4.51 12.17 11.37
CA GLY A 289 5.74 11.63 11.96
C GLY A 289 5.58 11.26 13.43
N LEU A 290 5.22 12.24 14.25
CA LEU A 290 5.09 12.10 15.70
C LEU A 290 3.75 11.49 16.09
N MET A 291 2.65 11.99 15.51
CA MET A 291 1.30 11.55 15.87
C MET A 291 1.10 10.07 15.56
N GLY A 292 1.59 9.59 14.42
CA GLY A 292 1.51 8.18 14.05
C GLY A 292 2.27 7.25 14.98
N LYS A 293 3.48 7.64 15.39
CA LYS A 293 4.25 6.88 16.39
C LYS A 293 3.51 6.80 17.72
N ILE A 294 2.95 7.90 18.21
CA ILE A 294 2.16 7.93 19.46
C ILE A 294 0.95 7.02 19.35
N LEU A 295 0.13 7.17 18.30
CA LEU A 295 -1.07 6.36 18.09
C LEU A 295 -0.74 4.87 17.97
N PHE A 296 0.30 4.52 17.21
CA PHE A 296 0.74 3.13 17.06
C PHE A 296 1.26 2.54 18.38
N VAL A 297 2.01 3.31 19.18
CA VAL A 297 2.49 2.87 20.50
C VAL A 297 1.31 2.62 21.44
N ILE A 298 0.28 3.48 21.44
CA ILE A 298 -0.93 3.27 22.25
C ILE A 298 -1.60 1.94 21.88
N VAL A 299 -1.81 1.67 20.59
CA VAL A 299 -2.43 0.41 20.12
C VAL A 299 -1.55 -0.79 20.43
N SER A 300 -0.25 -0.70 20.15
CA SER A 300 0.73 -1.76 20.45
C SER A 300 0.79 -2.10 21.93
N PHE A 301 0.73 -1.08 22.80
CA PHE A 301 0.69 -1.27 24.24
C PHE A 301 -0.63 -1.92 24.67
N ALA A 302 -1.76 -1.50 24.13
CA ALA A 302 -3.04 -2.16 24.39
C ALA A 302 -3.03 -3.64 23.95
N VAL A 303 -2.46 -3.95 22.78
CA VAL A 303 -2.26 -5.33 22.30
C VAL A 303 -1.38 -6.12 23.25
N LEU A 304 -0.27 -5.54 23.73
CA LEU A 304 0.62 -6.17 24.71
C LEU A 304 -0.14 -6.48 26.00
N LEU A 305 -0.86 -5.50 26.58
CA LEU A 305 -1.61 -5.66 27.82
C LEU A 305 -2.70 -6.73 27.68
N VAL A 306 -3.48 -6.68 26.60
CA VAL A 306 -4.53 -7.67 26.32
C VAL A 306 -3.93 -9.06 26.17
N THR A 307 -2.84 -9.20 25.43
CA THR A 307 -2.15 -10.49 25.24
C THR A 307 -1.55 -11.00 26.54
N PHE A 308 -1.02 -10.12 27.40
CA PHE A 308 -0.38 -10.48 28.67
C PHE A 308 -1.39 -10.85 29.75
N PHE A 309 -2.42 -10.03 29.98
CA PHE A 309 -3.39 -10.22 31.05
C PHE A 309 -4.52 -11.19 30.70
N ARG A 310 -4.98 -11.22 29.44
CA ARG A 310 -6.07 -12.14 29.04
C ARG A 310 -5.49 -13.47 28.56
N ARG A 311 -6.02 -14.58 29.07
CA ARG A 311 -5.71 -15.94 28.57
C ARG A 311 -6.45 -16.21 27.26
N LEU A 312 -5.94 -15.61 26.19
CA LEU A 312 -6.45 -15.75 24.83
C LEU A 312 -6.19 -17.16 24.29
N ASP A 313 -7.12 -17.66 23.48
CA ASP A 313 -6.86 -18.85 22.66
C ASP A 313 -6.00 -18.49 21.42
N MET A 314 -5.55 -19.51 20.69
CA MET A 314 -4.64 -19.32 19.54
C MET A 314 -5.24 -18.40 18.46
N GLY A 315 -6.55 -18.53 18.19
CA GLY A 315 -7.25 -17.69 17.23
C GLY A 315 -7.23 -16.23 17.68
N ALA A 316 -7.54 -15.97 18.94
CA ALA A 316 -7.51 -14.62 19.49
C ALA A 316 -6.09 -14.02 19.55
N ILE A 317 -5.05 -14.80 19.85
CA ILE A 317 -3.64 -14.36 19.79
C ILE A 317 -3.26 -13.90 18.37
N MET A 318 -3.64 -14.67 17.34
CA MET A 318 -3.37 -14.28 15.96
C MET A 318 -4.24 -13.09 15.50
N MET A 319 -5.45 -12.94 16.03
CA MET A 319 -6.30 -11.77 15.73
C MET A 319 -5.74 -10.47 16.33
N VAL A 320 -5.22 -10.48 17.55
CA VAL A 320 -4.53 -9.29 18.11
C VAL A 320 -3.21 -9.00 17.40
N ALA A 321 -2.51 -10.04 16.91
CA ALA A 321 -1.35 -9.86 16.03
C ALA A 321 -1.73 -9.22 14.69
N ALA A 322 -2.83 -9.65 14.07
CA ALA A 322 -3.37 -9.05 12.85
C ALA A 322 -3.83 -7.60 13.08
N LEU A 323 -4.46 -7.29 14.23
CA LEU A 323 -4.79 -5.92 14.62
C LEU A 323 -3.52 -5.06 14.72
N ASN A 324 -2.45 -5.57 15.34
CA ASN A 324 -1.22 -4.77 15.45
C ASN A 324 -0.54 -4.55 14.09
N ALA A 325 -0.57 -5.56 13.21
CA ALA A 325 -0.12 -5.43 11.83
C ALA A 325 -0.94 -4.40 11.04
N LEU A 326 -2.27 -4.39 11.21
CA LEU A 326 -3.14 -3.39 10.61
C LEU A 326 -2.84 -1.99 11.17
N ALA A 327 -2.67 -1.86 12.48
CA ALA A 327 -2.32 -0.60 13.13
C ALA A 327 -0.95 -0.08 12.66
N PHE A 328 0.02 -0.98 12.44
CA PHE A 328 1.33 -0.64 11.88
C PHE A 328 1.17 0.06 10.53
N PHE A 329 0.36 -0.50 9.62
CA PHE A 329 0.07 0.10 8.32
C PHE A 329 -0.80 1.37 8.40
N MET A 330 -1.85 1.35 9.22
CA MET A 330 -2.86 2.41 9.24
C MET A 330 -2.41 3.67 9.98
N LEU A 331 -1.53 3.54 10.99
CA LEU A 331 -1.17 4.62 11.90
C LEU A 331 0.24 5.14 11.73
N LEU A 332 1.22 4.32 11.33
CA LEU A 332 2.57 4.84 11.13
C LEU A 332 2.66 5.60 9.79
N PRO A 333 3.45 6.68 9.73
CA PRO A 333 3.88 7.28 8.47
C PRO A 333 4.97 6.41 7.83
N CYS A 334 5.50 6.83 6.68
CA CYS A 334 6.51 6.10 5.90
C CYS A 334 6.03 4.72 5.46
N MET A 335 4.72 4.58 5.24
CA MET A 335 4.08 3.33 4.81
C MET A 335 3.75 3.40 3.31
N HIS A 336 3.85 2.25 2.63
CA HIS A 336 3.41 2.09 1.25
C HIS A 336 2.36 0.98 1.09
N GLU A 337 1.62 0.98 -0.01
CA GLU A 337 0.40 0.22 -0.30
C GLU A 337 0.39 -1.24 0.13
N ARG A 338 1.47 -1.99 -0.10
CA ARG A 338 1.55 -3.44 0.18
C ARG A 338 1.75 -3.82 1.65
N TYR A 339 2.13 -2.89 2.53
CA TYR A 339 2.44 -3.22 3.94
C TYR A 339 1.24 -3.72 4.75
N CYS A 340 0.02 -3.49 4.27
CA CYS A 340 -1.21 -4.04 4.85
C CYS A 340 -1.35 -5.56 4.68
N LEU A 341 -0.60 -6.20 3.76
CA LEU A 341 -0.71 -7.64 3.46
C LEU A 341 -0.49 -8.52 4.70
N ALA A 342 0.44 -8.11 5.57
CA ALA A 342 0.77 -8.86 6.77
C ALA A 342 -0.43 -9.08 7.70
N ALA A 343 -1.32 -8.08 7.80
CA ALA A 343 -2.54 -8.17 8.59
C ALA A 343 -3.52 -9.20 7.98
N ALA A 344 -3.66 -9.21 6.64
CA ALA A 344 -4.53 -10.15 5.93
C ALA A 344 -4.06 -11.59 6.09
N VAL A 345 -2.77 -11.86 5.85
CA VAL A 345 -2.16 -13.20 5.98
C VAL A 345 -2.32 -13.73 7.41
N MET A 346 -2.00 -12.92 8.42
CA MET A 346 -2.14 -13.30 9.82
C MET A 346 -3.60 -13.58 10.21
N CYS A 347 -4.55 -12.78 9.70
CA CYS A 347 -5.97 -12.95 10.00
C CYS A 347 -6.56 -14.20 9.35
N VAL A 348 -6.20 -14.51 8.10
CA VAL A 348 -6.60 -15.76 7.43
C VAL A 348 -6.13 -16.99 8.22
N ALA A 349 -4.89 -16.99 8.71
CA ALA A 349 -4.40 -18.03 9.60
C ALA A 349 -5.18 -18.08 10.92
N ALA A 350 -5.47 -16.92 11.52
CA ALA A 350 -6.20 -16.79 12.78
C ALA A 350 -7.58 -17.45 12.73
N VAL A 351 -8.33 -17.27 11.64
CA VAL A 351 -9.68 -17.84 11.46
C VAL A 351 -9.66 -19.35 11.65
N SER A 352 -8.70 -20.06 11.04
CA SER A 352 -8.58 -21.53 11.17
C SER A 352 -8.32 -21.99 12.63
N CYS A 353 -7.80 -21.10 13.46
CA CYS A 353 -7.48 -21.32 14.87
C CYS A 353 -8.63 -20.95 15.83
N GLN A 354 -9.70 -20.33 15.36
CA GLN A 354 -10.86 -19.96 16.20
C GLN A 354 -11.73 -21.18 16.55
N ARG A 355 -12.46 -21.09 17.67
CA ARG A 355 -13.43 -22.11 18.07
C ARG A 355 -14.68 -22.09 17.18
N LYS A 356 -15.23 -20.90 16.94
CA LYS A 356 -16.38 -20.67 16.09
C LYS A 356 -15.94 -20.11 14.73
N PRO A 357 -16.63 -20.45 13.63
CA PRO A 357 -16.30 -19.91 12.34
C PRO A 357 -16.70 -18.42 12.25
N ASN A 358 -15.71 -17.53 12.31
CA ASN A 358 -15.89 -16.12 11.99
C ASN A 358 -14.88 -15.70 10.93
N ILE A 359 -15.35 -15.60 9.69
CA ILE A 359 -14.51 -15.27 8.53
C ILE A 359 -14.43 -13.77 8.24
N ASN A 360 -15.24 -12.95 8.93
CA ASN A 360 -15.45 -11.54 8.57
C ASN A 360 -14.13 -10.77 8.58
N GLY A 361 -13.30 -10.97 9.60
CA GLY A 361 -12.00 -10.31 9.69
C GLY A 361 -11.09 -10.64 8.52
N ALA A 362 -11.02 -11.92 8.12
CA ALA A 362 -10.20 -12.35 7.00
C ALA A 362 -10.68 -11.76 5.67
N VAL A 363 -11.99 -11.69 5.45
CA VAL A 363 -12.58 -11.05 4.26
C VAL A 363 -12.25 -9.56 4.24
N ILE A 364 -12.49 -8.85 5.35
CA ILE A 364 -12.26 -7.40 5.46
C ILE A 364 -10.79 -7.07 5.19
N LEU A 365 -9.85 -7.75 5.86
CA LEU A 365 -8.42 -7.43 5.72
C LEU A 365 -7.86 -7.85 4.36
N SER A 366 -8.36 -8.95 3.77
CA SER A 366 -7.99 -9.32 2.40
C SER A 366 -8.48 -8.28 1.39
N ALA A 367 -9.69 -7.75 1.59
CA ALA A 367 -10.24 -6.70 0.74
C ALA A 367 -9.45 -5.38 0.90
N VAL A 368 -9.17 -4.95 2.14
CA VAL A 368 -8.33 -3.77 2.39
C VAL A 368 -6.95 -3.93 1.75
N ALA A 369 -6.34 -5.11 1.88
CA ALA A 369 -5.04 -5.37 1.28
C ALA A 369 -5.07 -5.36 -0.24
N TYR A 370 -6.03 -6.07 -0.83
CA TYR A 370 -6.23 -6.09 -2.27
C TYR A 370 -6.46 -4.68 -2.83
N LEU A 371 -7.37 -3.91 -2.22
CA LEU A 371 -7.71 -2.57 -2.67
C LEU A 371 -6.49 -1.65 -2.66
N ASN A 372 -5.68 -1.67 -1.58
CA ASN A 372 -4.45 -0.90 -1.51
C ASN A 372 -3.45 -1.28 -2.61
N ILE A 373 -3.13 -2.57 -2.74
CA ILE A 373 -2.14 -3.04 -3.74
C ILE A 373 -2.64 -2.77 -5.17
N SER A 374 -3.95 -2.91 -5.42
CA SER A 374 -4.54 -2.73 -6.76
C SER A 374 -4.47 -1.30 -7.30
N MET A 375 -4.25 -0.30 -6.43
CA MET A 375 -4.16 1.12 -6.80
C MET A 375 -3.03 1.41 -7.78
N LEU A 376 -1.92 0.67 -7.69
CA LEU A 376 -0.74 0.89 -8.54
C LEU A 376 -0.65 -0.07 -9.73
N MET A 377 -1.57 -1.03 -9.85
CA MET A 377 -1.48 -2.09 -10.86
C MET A 377 -2.63 -2.10 -11.87
N SER A 378 -3.86 -1.71 -11.48
CA SER A 378 -5.06 -2.07 -12.27
C SER A 378 -6.25 -1.12 -12.16
N THR A 379 -6.19 -0.12 -11.28
CA THR A 379 -7.32 0.80 -11.02
C THR A 379 -6.83 2.24 -11.07
N ARG A 380 -7.75 3.17 -11.35
CA ARG A 380 -7.50 4.62 -11.28
C ARG A 380 -7.39 5.04 -9.81
N GLY A 381 -6.23 4.73 -9.22
CA GLY A 381 -5.99 4.72 -7.78
C GLY A 381 -6.10 6.09 -7.12
N ASP A 382 -5.69 7.15 -7.82
CA ASP A 382 -5.78 8.56 -7.41
C ASP A 382 -7.18 8.96 -6.95
N ALA A 383 -8.22 8.48 -7.63
CA ALA A 383 -9.61 8.79 -7.29
C ALA A 383 -10.15 7.99 -6.09
N LEU A 384 -9.49 6.91 -5.70
CA LEU A 384 -9.98 5.96 -4.68
C LEU A 384 -9.22 6.02 -3.36
N TRP A 385 -8.09 6.72 -3.28
CA TRP A 385 -7.25 6.81 -2.08
C TRP A 385 -8.04 7.17 -0.83
N PHE A 386 -8.84 8.24 -0.90
CA PHE A 386 -9.67 8.67 0.22
C PHE A 386 -10.62 7.56 0.66
N TRP A 387 -11.38 6.96 -0.26
CA TRP A 387 -12.36 5.94 0.06
C TRP A 387 -11.73 4.67 0.64
N ILE A 388 -10.58 4.24 0.11
CA ILE A 388 -9.87 3.06 0.60
C ILE A 388 -9.24 3.35 1.97
N SER A 389 -8.70 4.56 2.20
CA SER A 389 -8.27 5.01 3.52
C SER A 389 -9.39 4.95 4.55
N ILE A 390 -10.57 5.49 4.20
CA ILE A 390 -11.74 5.45 5.08
C ILE A 390 -12.16 4.00 5.37
N ALA A 391 -12.20 3.12 4.36
CA ALA A 391 -12.48 1.70 4.56
C ALA A 391 -11.46 1.02 5.49
N GLY A 392 -10.16 1.34 5.34
CA GLY A 392 -9.08 0.88 6.21
C GLY A 392 -9.23 1.37 7.66
N ILE A 393 -9.62 2.64 7.86
CA ILE A 393 -9.90 3.22 9.19
C ILE A 393 -11.08 2.49 9.84
N PHE A 394 -12.18 2.27 9.11
CA PHE A 394 -13.31 1.50 9.62
C PHE A 394 -12.92 0.07 9.98
N ALA A 395 -12.11 -0.60 9.15
CA ALA A 395 -11.58 -1.93 9.45
C ALA A 395 -10.75 -1.90 10.74
N MET A 396 -9.87 -0.91 10.91
CA MET A 396 -9.07 -0.76 12.12
C MET A 396 -9.92 -0.53 13.37
N VAL A 397 -10.92 0.36 13.30
CA VAL A 397 -11.85 0.62 14.43
C VAL A 397 -12.64 -0.66 14.76
N TYR A 398 -13.13 -1.38 13.76
CA TYR A 398 -13.82 -2.66 13.94
C TYR A 398 -12.91 -3.68 14.65
N PHE A 399 -11.67 -3.85 14.19
CA PHE A 399 -10.73 -4.79 14.80
C PHE A 399 -10.32 -4.36 16.22
N LEU A 400 -10.13 -3.07 16.47
CA LEU A 400 -9.83 -2.54 17.79
C LEU A 400 -10.98 -2.84 18.76
N ALA A 401 -12.22 -2.53 18.37
CA ALA A 401 -13.40 -2.78 19.19
C ALA A 401 -13.59 -4.28 19.46
N GLN A 402 -13.46 -5.12 18.42
CA GLN A 402 -13.64 -6.57 18.52
C GLN A 402 -12.61 -7.23 19.45
N ASN A 403 -11.34 -6.80 19.41
CA ASN A 403 -10.26 -7.50 20.11
C ASN A 403 -9.88 -6.87 21.46
N ILE A 404 -10.01 -5.56 21.61
CA ILE A 404 -9.68 -4.86 22.86
C ILE A 404 -10.89 -4.79 23.80
N ALA A 405 -12.09 -4.51 23.27
CA ALA A 405 -13.31 -4.30 24.05
C ALA A 405 -14.52 -5.15 23.56
N PRO A 406 -14.39 -6.49 23.50
CA PRO A 406 -15.37 -7.38 22.86
C PRO A 406 -16.78 -7.25 23.45
N GLU A 407 -16.93 -7.13 24.76
CA GLU A 407 -18.25 -7.02 25.42
C GLU A 407 -19.01 -5.74 25.03
N LYS A 408 -18.31 -4.60 24.97
CA LYS A 408 -18.89 -3.33 24.55
C LYS A 408 -19.28 -3.39 23.07
N PHE A 409 -18.43 -4.02 22.25
CA PHE A 409 -18.68 -4.21 20.83
C PHE A 409 -19.91 -5.09 20.57
N GLU A 410 -20.07 -6.21 21.30
CA GLU A 410 -21.24 -7.07 21.18
C GLU A 410 -22.54 -6.35 21.55
N ARG A 411 -22.52 -5.52 22.61
CA ARG A 411 -23.67 -4.67 22.97
C ARG A 411 -24.04 -3.69 21.85
N LEU A 412 -23.04 -3.02 21.27
CA LEU A 412 -23.23 -2.10 20.15
C LEU A 412 -23.84 -2.82 18.94
N CYS A 413 -23.29 -3.97 18.53
CA CYS A 413 -23.85 -4.78 17.45
C CYS A 413 -25.29 -5.25 17.76
N GLY A 414 -25.59 -5.54 19.03
CA GLY A 414 -26.94 -5.88 19.49
C GLY A 414 -27.96 -4.76 19.29
N LEU A 415 -27.54 -3.48 19.39
CA LEU A 415 -28.39 -2.34 19.07
C LEU A 415 -28.69 -2.28 17.56
N PHE A 416 -27.67 -2.45 16.72
CA PHE A 416 -27.83 -2.42 15.26
C PHE A 416 -28.65 -3.58 14.71
N LYS A 417 -28.58 -4.78 15.30
CA LYS A 417 -29.41 -5.93 14.89
C LYS A 417 -30.92 -5.68 14.97
N LYS A 418 -31.35 -4.71 15.77
CA LYS A 418 -32.76 -4.35 15.93
C LYS A 418 -33.27 -3.41 14.84
N ILE A 419 -32.37 -2.85 14.03
CA ILE A 419 -32.72 -1.95 12.95
C ILE A 419 -32.94 -2.81 11.70
N PRO A 420 -34.18 -2.99 11.22
CA PRO A 420 -34.41 -3.68 9.97
C PRO A 420 -33.77 -2.88 8.84
N LEU A 421 -32.96 -3.55 8.02
CA LEU A 421 -32.43 -2.98 6.78
C LEU A 421 -33.26 -3.54 5.62
N PRO A 422 -34.17 -2.73 5.01
CA PRO A 422 -34.93 -3.16 3.84
C PRO A 422 -34.01 -3.64 2.71
N GLY A 423 -34.46 -4.59 1.90
CA GLY A 423 -33.71 -5.04 0.72
C GLY A 423 -33.40 -3.94 -0.31
N LEU A 424 -34.07 -2.78 -0.19
CA LEU A 424 -33.81 -1.57 -0.98
C LEU A 424 -32.58 -0.77 -0.51
N VAL A 425 -32.06 -1.01 0.70
CA VAL A 425 -30.93 -0.27 1.28
C VAL A 425 -29.72 -0.22 0.36
N PRO A 426 -29.28 -1.32 -0.31
CA PRO A 426 -28.15 -1.24 -1.24
C PRO A 426 -28.40 -0.30 -2.41
N TYR A 427 -29.65 -0.19 -2.90
CA TYR A 427 -30.01 0.70 -4.01
C TYR A 427 -30.06 2.15 -3.55
N VAL A 428 -30.59 2.41 -2.34
CA VAL A 428 -30.59 3.75 -1.75
C VAL A 428 -29.16 4.19 -1.45
N LEU A 429 -28.32 3.32 -0.91
CA LEU A 429 -26.90 3.60 -0.69
C LEU A 429 -26.17 3.81 -2.01
N LEU A 430 -26.47 3.03 -3.04
CA LEU A 430 -25.90 3.23 -4.37
C LEU A 430 -26.28 4.61 -4.93
N LEU A 431 -27.57 4.95 -4.90
CA LEU A 431 -28.06 6.27 -5.34
C LEU A 431 -27.47 7.40 -4.51
N LEU A 432 -27.27 7.21 -3.20
CA LEU A 432 -26.66 8.19 -2.33
C LEU A 432 -25.17 8.34 -2.63
N VAL A 433 -24.42 7.24 -2.78
CA VAL A 433 -23.00 7.27 -3.13
C VAL A 433 -22.80 7.90 -4.50
N TYR A 434 -23.52 7.44 -5.53
CA TYR A 434 -23.43 8.03 -6.88
C TYR A 434 -23.94 9.45 -6.91
N GLY A 435 -25.03 9.76 -6.22
CA GLY A 435 -25.59 11.11 -6.15
C GLY A 435 -24.62 12.09 -5.47
N VAL A 436 -23.98 11.67 -4.37
CA VAL A 436 -22.95 12.46 -3.70
C VAL A 436 -21.70 12.58 -4.58
N ASP A 437 -21.24 11.50 -5.21
CA ASP A 437 -20.04 11.50 -6.05
C ASP A 437 -20.22 12.38 -7.29
N MET A 438 -21.28 12.14 -8.08
CA MET A 438 -21.63 12.96 -9.24
C MET A 438 -21.96 14.40 -8.84
N GLY A 439 -22.72 14.60 -7.76
CA GLY A 439 -23.05 15.93 -7.26
C GLY A 439 -21.81 16.69 -6.79
N SER A 440 -20.87 16.02 -6.12
CA SER A 440 -19.60 16.62 -5.69
C SER A 440 -18.69 16.96 -6.87
N THR A 441 -18.63 16.10 -7.89
CA THR A 441 -17.87 16.34 -9.11
C THR A 441 -18.48 17.51 -9.88
N PHE A 442 -19.80 17.52 -10.07
CA PHE A 442 -20.50 18.61 -10.72
C PHE A 442 -20.34 19.93 -9.96
N ALA A 443 -20.46 19.92 -8.63
CA ALA A 443 -20.25 21.11 -7.81
C ALA A 443 -18.79 21.60 -7.88
N GLN A 444 -17.80 20.70 -7.90
CA GLN A 444 -16.40 21.07 -8.10
C GLN A 444 -16.18 21.69 -9.47
N MET A 445 -16.64 21.03 -10.55
CA MET A 445 -16.58 21.57 -11.91
C MET A 445 -17.27 22.92 -12.02
N ALA A 446 -18.43 23.11 -11.40
CA ALA A 446 -19.16 24.36 -11.43
C ALA A 446 -18.44 25.50 -10.67
N ARG A 447 -17.71 25.18 -9.58
CA ARG A 447 -16.93 26.17 -8.83
C ARG A 447 -15.66 26.62 -9.55
N SER A 448 -15.01 25.68 -10.25
CA SER A 448 -13.71 25.91 -10.87
C SER A 448 -13.78 26.26 -12.36
N ALA A 449 -14.93 26.00 -13.01
CA ALA A 449 -15.18 26.41 -14.38
C ALA A 449 -15.16 27.94 -14.46
N TYR A 450 -14.16 28.46 -15.16
CA TYR A 450 -14.10 29.87 -15.48
C TYR A 450 -14.86 30.11 -16.79
N SER A 451 -15.96 30.85 -16.71
CA SER A 451 -16.67 31.35 -17.89
C SER A 451 -16.13 32.73 -18.23
N LEU A 452 -15.38 32.83 -19.33
CA LEU A 452 -14.91 34.11 -19.85
C LEU A 452 -16.08 35.06 -20.11
N LYS A 453 -15.94 36.30 -19.69
CA LYS A 453 -16.82 37.42 -20.04
C LYS A 453 -16.25 38.21 -21.21
N ASP A 454 -17.05 39.13 -21.75
CA ASP A 454 -16.58 40.12 -22.72
C ASP A 454 -15.32 40.84 -22.22
N GLY A 455 -14.23 40.77 -22.99
CA GLY A 455 -12.95 41.40 -22.65
C GLY A 455 -12.00 40.51 -21.86
N GLU A 456 -12.36 39.27 -21.54
CA GLU A 456 -11.50 38.28 -20.90
C GLU A 456 -11.01 37.25 -21.93
N VAL A 457 -9.73 36.86 -21.86
CA VAL A 457 -9.13 35.84 -22.73
C VAL A 457 -8.23 34.95 -21.89
N PHE A 458 -8.26 33.63 -22.11
CA PHE A 458 -7.30 32.74 -21.46
C PHE A 458 -5.90 32.98 -22.01
N VAL A 459 -4.88 32.94 -21.15
CA VAL A 459 -3.48 33.16 -21.58
C VAL A 459 -3.06 32.18 -22.68
N TYR A 460 -3.49 30.93 -22.58
CA TYR A 460 -3.14 29.90 -23.57
C TYR A 460 -3.84 30.05 -24.92
N ASP A 461 -4.83 30.94 -25.05
CA ASP A 461 -5.45 31.30 -26.32
C ASP A 461 -4.72 32.48 -27.01
N LEU A 462 -3.76 33.12 -26.34
CA LEU A 462 -2.92 34.17 -26.91
C LEU A 462 -1.83 33.59 -27.82
N ASN A 463 -1.21 34.46 -28.61
CA ASN A 463 -0.09 34.09 -29.46
C ASN A 463 1.11 33.62 -28.62
N LEU A 464 1.42 32.32 -28.68
CA LEU A 464 2.55 31.70 -27.99
C LEU A 464 3.85 32.03 -28.74
N ILE A 465 4.77 32.71 -28.05
CA ILE A 465 6.07 33.12 -28.59
C ILE A 465 7.13 32.04 -28.31
N HIS A 466 7.09 31.45 -27.11
CA HIS A 466 8.10 30.51 -26.66
C HIS A 466 7.54 29.54 -25.63
N GLN A 467 7.99 28.28 -25.69
CA GLN A 467 7.60 27.23 -24.76
C GLN A 467 8.77 26.25 -24.56
N GLU A 468 9.09 25.97 -23.30
CA GLU A 468 10.04 24.93 -22.90
C GLU A 468 9.61 24.29 -21.58
N GLN A 469 9.95 23.00 -21.39
CA GLN A 469 9.82 22.32 -20.10
C GLN A 469 10.80 21.16 -19.94
N GLY A 470 11.09 20.79 -18.70
CA GLY A 470 12.12 19.79 -18.36
C GLY A 470 11.74 18.32 -18.55
N TYR A 471 10.44 18.00 -18.68
CA TYR A 471 9.92 16.64 -18.87
C TYR A 471 8.54 16.67 -19.52
N GLY A 472 8.23 15.70 -20.39
CA GLY A 472 6.91 15.57 -21.03
C GLY A 472 6.55 16.71 -21.99
N ASN A 473 5.28 16.78 -22.38
CA ASN A 473 4.71 17.87 -23.17
C ASN A 473 3.71 18.68 -22.33
N THR A 474 3.62 19.99 -22.55
CA THR A 474 2.56 20.80 -21.93
C THR A 474 1.20 20.41 -22.49
N HIS A 475 0.19 20.35 -21.63
CA HIS A 475 -1.18 20.12 -22.05
C HIS A 475 -2.10 21.27 -21.62
N ILE A 476 -3.06 21.62 -22.49
CA ILE A 476 -4.12 22.59 -22.18
C ILE A 476 -5.34 21.82 -21.68
N GLY A 477 -5.86 22.24 -20.52
CA GLY A 477 -7.01 21.62 -19.86
C GLY A 477 -6.74 20.22 -19.29
N LYS A 478 -5.47 19.79 -19.26
CA LYS A 478 -5.02 18.51 -18.71
C LYS A 478 -3.66 18.66 -18.03
N SER A 479 -3.41 17.77 -17.07
CA SER A 479 -2.13 17.60 -16.42
C SER A 479 -1.06 17.04 -17.36
N ILE A 480 0.19 16.92 -16.89
CA ILE A 480 1.29 16.34 -17.64
C ILE A 480 1.04 14.87 -18.01
N ASP A 481 0.44 14.08 -17.11
CA ASP A 481 0.11 12.67 -17.40
C ASP A 481 -1.20 12.52 -18.20
N GLY A 482 -1.83 13.64 -18.59
CA GLY A 482 -3.05 13.65 -19.39
C GLY A 482 -4.34 13.43 -18.59
N ASN A 483 -4.27 13.54 -17.27
CA ASN A 483 -5.42 13.54 -16.37
C ASN A 483 -6.08 14.94 -16.34
N PRO A 484 -7.29 15.07 -15.78
CA PRO A 484 -7.86 16.39 -15.52
C PRO A 484 -7.02 17.19 -14.51
N LEU A 485 -6.85 18.49 -14.75
CA LEU A 485 -6.12 19.40 -13.85
C LEU A 485 -6.72 19.38 -12.44
N ARG A 486 -5.89 19.20 -11.42
CA ARG A 486 -6.33 19.15 -10.02
C ARG A 486 -5.34 19.84 -9.10
N VAL A 487 -5.81 20.88 -8.41
CA VAL A 487 -5.00 21.61 -7.43
C VAL A 487 -5.76 21.67 -6.11
N ASN A 488 -5.13 21.18 -5.03
CA ASN A 488 -5.71 21.17 -3.68
C ASN A 488 -7.06 20.44 -3.59
N GLY A 489 -7.19 19.31 -4.30
CA GLY A 489 -8.42 18.53 -4.37
C GLY A 489 -9.52 19.13 -5.26
N GLU A 490 -9.31 20.30 -5.85
CA GLU A 490 -10.27 20.93 -6.75
C GLU A 490 -9.94 20.64 -8.20
N LEU A 491 -10.92 20.14 -8.94
CA LEU A 491 -10.84 19.87 -10.37
C LEU A 491 -10.94 21.17 -11.17
N TYR A 492 -10.08 21.42 -12.15
CA TYR A 492 -10.16 22.58 -13.06
C TYR A 492 -10.33 22.13 -14.51
N VAL A 493 -11.10 22.90 -15.29
CA VAL A 493 -11.32 22.64 -16.73
C VAL A 493 -10.37 23.48 -17.59
N ALA A 494 -10.11 24.72 -17.17
CA ALA A 494 -9.27 25.68 -17.89
C ALA A 494 -7.94 25.84 -17.17
N GLY A 495 -6.84 25.65 -17.90
CA GLY A 495 -5.50 25.78 -17.35
C GLY A 495 -4.44 25.14 -18.23
N ILE A 496 -3.20 25.22 -17.74
CA ILE A 496 -2.00 24.73 -18.40
C ILE A 496 -1.29 23.78 -17.43
N GLY A 497 -1.24 22.49 -17.78
CA GLY A 497 -0.46 21.50 -17.06
C GLY A 497 0.98 21.52 -17.53
N THR A 498 1.92 21.75 -16.62
CA THR A 498 3.35 21.92 -16.90
C THR A 498 4.20 21.03 -16.00
N HIS A 499 5.49 20.89 -16.32
CA HIS A 499 6.46 20.21 -15.47
C HIS A 499 7.65 21.15 -15.22
N ALA A 500 8.07 21.37 -13.97
CA ALA A 500 9.22 22.25 -13.70
C ALA A 500 10.57 21.60 -14.12
N PRO A 501 11.58 22.38 -14.55
CA PRO A 501 11.45 23.79 -14.91
C PRO A 501 10.63 23.94 -16.20
N SER A 502 9.77 24.96 -16.28
CA SER A 502 9.03 25.31 -17.49
C SER A 502 8.93 26.82 -17.69
N ARG A 503 8.80 27.23 -18.96
CA ARG A 503 8.61 28.63 -19.33
C ARG A 503 7.74 28.76 -20.58
N HIS A 504 6.65 29.49 -20.44
CA HIS A 504 5.70 29.81 -21.51
C HIS A 504 5.60 31.32 -21.67
N VAL A 505 5.86 31.84 -22.87
CA VAL A 505 5.86 33.28 -23.17
C VAL A 505 4.78 33.59 -24.19
N TYR A 506 3.87 34.50 -23.84
CA TYR A 506 2.74 34.90 -24.67
C TYR A 506 2.80 36.38 -25.01
N GLU A 507 2.34 36.73 -26.20
CA GLU A 507 2.14 38.13 -26.61
C GLU A 507 0.86 38.69 -25.98
N LEU A 508 0.96 39.84 -25.32
CA LEU A 508 -0.19 40.52 -24.73
C LEU A 508 -0.89 41.42 -25.76
N PRO A 509 -2.24 41.45 -25.76
CA PRO A 509 -2.99 42.48 -26.47
C PRO A 509 -2.59 43.89 -25.99
N LYS A 510 -2.58 44.87 -26.90
CA LYS A 510 -2.19 46.26 -26.57
C LYS A 510 -3.07 46.91 -25.49
N ASN A 511 -4.30 46.45 -25.35
CA ASN A 511 -5.31 46.89 -24.39
C ASN A 511 -5.41 45.97 -23.16
N ALA A 512 -4.44 45.09 -22.92
CA ALA A 512 -4.40 44.26 -21.72
C ALA A 512 -4.13 45.10 -20.47
N THR A 513 -4.89 44.86 -19.41
CA THR A 513 -4.84 45.67 -18.18
C THR A 513 -4.58 44.87 -16.93
N ARG A 514 -5.08 43.64 -16.87
CA ARG A 514 -5.02 42.80 -15.67
C ARG A 514 -4.78 41.35 -16.03
N PHE A 515 -4.11 40.63 -15.14
CA PHE A 515 -3.90 39.19 -15.24
C PHE A 515 -4.23 38.52 -13.91
N THR A 516 -5.05 37.47 -13.94
CA THR A 516 -5.37 36.65 -12.76
C THR A 516 -5.03 35.20 -13.04
N VAL A 517 -4.51 34.50 -12.04
CA VAL A 517 -4.23 33.06 -12.14
C VAL A 517 -4.22 32.41 -10.76
N THR A 518 -4.54 31.12 -10.73
CA THR A 518 -4.35 30.25 -9.57
C THR A 518 -3.34 29.16 -9.94
N CYS A 519 -2.48 28.77 -9.01
CA CYS A 519 -1.45 27.78 -9.27
C CYS A 519 -1.19 26.87 -8.06
N GLY A 520 -0.68 25.68 -8.34
CA GLY A 520 -0.28 24.69 -7.37
C GLY A 520 0.31 23.45 -8.04
N VAL A 521 0.93 22.60 -7.23
CA VAL A 521 1.38 21.27 -7.70
C VAL A 521 0.14 20.44 -8.03
N ASP A 522 0.17 19.72 -9.15
CA ASP A 522 -0.95 18.85 -9.55
C ASP A 522 -1.11 17.73 -8.51
N ASP A 523 -2.34 17.41 -8.11
CA ASP A 523 -2.65 16.35 -7.15
C ASP A 523 -2.23 14.93 -7.61
N GLU A 524 -2.04 14.72 -8.91
CA GLU A 524 -1.46 13.50 -9.47
C GLU A 524 0.04 13.37 -9.16
N SER A 525 0.67 14.51 -8.89
CA SER A 525 2.10 14.59 -8.69
C SER A 525 2.51 14.01 -7.34
N GLY A 526 3.75 13.54 -7.28
CA GLY A 526 4.42 13.17 -6.04
C GLY A 526 4.83 14.40 -5.23
N ASN A 527 6.08 14.44 -4.77
CA ASN A 527 6.59 15.57 -3.98
C ASN A 527 7.22 16.66 -4.82
N GLY A 528 6.47 17.10 -5.83
CA GLY A 528 6.87 18.26 -6.59
C GLY A 528 7.06 19.44 -5.66
N VAL A 529 8.20 20.12 -5.81
CA VAL A 529 8.45 21.39 -5.13
C VAL A 529 8.79 22.41 -6.18
N VAL A 530 7.83 23.29 -6.42
CA VAL A 530 7.92 24.26 -7.48
C VAL A 530 7.80 25.67 -6.93
N ASP A 531 8.25 26.64 -7.72
CA ASP A 531 7.96 28.05 -7.52
C ASP A 531 7.37 28.62 -8.81
N PHE A 532 6.20 29.24 -8.69
CA PHE A 532 5.47 29.85 -9.79
C PHE A 532 5.83 31.33 -9.87
N ILE A 533 6.30 31.76 -11.02
CA ILE A 533 6.78 33.11 -11.25
C ILE A 533 6.08 33.69 -12.47
N VAL A 534 5.59 34.94 -12.35
CA VAL A 534 5.00 35.69 -13.45
C VAL A 534 5.94 36.84 -13.82
N LEU A 535 6.33 36.88 -15.10
CA LEU A 535 7.16 37.95 -15.65
C LEU A 535 6.36 38.81 -16.63
N LEU A 536 6.48 40.14 -16.53
CA LEU A 536 6.00 41.10 -17.52
C LEU A 536 7.19 41.72 -18.24
N ASP A 537 7.31 41.54 -19.55
CA ASP A 537 8.45 41.99 -20.35
C ASP A 537 9.82 41.61 -19.74
N ASN A 538 9.92 40.37 -19.24
CA ASN A 538 11.06 39.79 -18.52
C ASN A 538 11.35 40.35 -17.11
N ARG A 539 10.47 41.18 -16.56
CA ARG A 539 10.55 41.64 -15.15
C ARG A 539 9.61 40.82 -14.28
N GLU A 540 10.11 40.27 -13.18
CA GLU A 540 9.29 39.59 -12.17
C GLU A 540 8.30 40.57 -11.52
N ILE A 541 7.02 40.23 -11.61
CA ILE A 541 5.93 40.99 -10.99
C ILE A 541 5.23 40.21 -9.88
N TRP A 542 5.42 38.88 -9.83
CA TRP A 542 4.86 38.03 -8.80
C TRP A 542 5.62 36.70 -8.70
N ARG A 543 5.65 36.14 -7.49
CA ARG A 543 6.23 34.84 -7.16
C ARG A 543 5.42 34.15 -6.07
N SER A 544 5.14 32.85 -6.22
CA SER A 544 4.44 32.08 -5.20
C SER A 544 5.33 31.78 -3.99
N GLY A 545 6.64 31.70 -4.16
CA GLY A 545 7.54 31.04 -3.22
C GLY A 545 7.35 29.53 -3.30
N ARG A 546 7.99 28.80 -2.39
CA ARG A 546 7.94 27.33 -2.33
C ARG A 546 6.48 26.82 -2.25
N MET A 547 6.07 26.04 -3.25
CA MET A 547 4.77 25.36 -3.33
C MET A 547 4.98 23.85 -3.38
N GLU A 548 4.29 23.10 -2.51
CA GLU A 548 4.37 21.64 -2.44
C GLU A 548 3.08 21.00 -1.87
N GLY A 549 2.81 19.76 -2.29
CA GLY A 549 1.59 19.04 -1.91
C GLY A 549 0.34 19.83 -2.33
N ARG A 550 -0.67 19.87 -1.46
CA ARG A 550 -1.97 20.51 -1.74
C ARG A 550 -2.01 22.04 -1.54
N GLN A 551 -0.87 22.73 -1.61
CA GLN A 551 -0.86 24.19 -1.48
C GLN A 551 -1.42 24.85 -2.74
N VAL A 552 -2.20 25.91 -2.56
CA VAL A 552 -2.74 26.71 -3.66
C VAL A 552 -2.44 28.18 -3.41
N LYS A 553 -2.02 28.90 -4.47
CA LYS A 553 -1.86 30.36 -4.45
C LYS A 553 -2.56 30.98 -5.64
N SER A 554 -3.09 32.18 -5.44
CA SER A 554 -3.69 32.98 -6.51
C SER A 554 -3.00 34.32 -6.61
N ALA A 555 -2.93 34.85 -7.83
CA ALA A 555 -2.33 36.13 -8.16
C ALA A 555 -3.35 37.01 -8.89
N ASP A 556 -3.30 38.31 -8.61
CA ASP A 556 -4.09 39.34 -9.26
C ASP A 556 -3.20 40.54 -9.54
N LEU A 557 -2.85 40.73 -10.81
CA LEU A 557 -1.71 41.54 -11.23
C LEU A 557 -2.11 42.59 -12.28
N ASP A 558 -1.59 43.82 -12.14
CA ASP A 558 -1.66 44.86 -13.17
C ASP A 558 -0.59 44.58 -14.24
N ILE A 559 -1.01 44.54 -15.51
CA ILE A 559 -0.13 44.28 -16.67
C ILE A 559 -0.20 45.38 -17.73
N ARG A 560 -0.75 46.55 -17.39
CA ARG A 560 -0.89 47.67 -18.34
C ARG A 560 0.45 48.07 -18.95
N GLY A 561 0.43 48.29 -20.26
CA GLY A 561 1.60 48.72 -21.03
C GLY A 561 2.62 47.61 -21.32
N GLY A 562 2.41 46.40 -20.78
CA GLY A 562 3.25 45.24 -21.08
C GLY A 562 3.00 44.68 -22.48
N ARG A 563 4.03 44.08 -23.08
CA ARG A 563 3.93 43.45 -24.41
C ARG A 563 3.95 41.94 -24.36
N ARG A 564 4.59 41.35 -23.35
CA ARG A 564 4.72 39.90 -23.18
C ARG A 564 4.53 39.52 -21.72
N ILE A 565 3.82 38.41 -21.50
CA ILE A 565 3.72 37.76 -20.21
C ILE A 565 4.43 36.41 -20.27
N SER A 566 5.22 36.09 -19.24
CA SER A 566 5.83 34.77 -19.09
C SER A 566 5.31 34.09 -17.84
N LEU A 567 4.85 32.85 -17.99
CA LEU A 567 4.56 31.93 -16.89
C LEU A 567 5.77 31.01 -16.74
N VAL A 568 6.44 31.07 -15.59
CA VAL A 568 7.64 30.29 -15.31
C VAL A 568 7.40 29.44 -14.09
N THR A 569 7.62 28.14 -14.22
CA THR A 569 7.60 27.21 -13.10
C THR A 569 9.05 26.79 -12.85
N ASP A 570 9.62 27.21 -11.73
CA ASP A 570 11.01 26.91 -11.38
C ASP A 570 11.11 25.62 -10.56
N GLU A 571 12.17 24.85 -10.79
CA GLU A 571 12.47 23.66 -9.98
C GLU A 571 13.19 24.10 -8.70
N MET A 572 12.59 23.91 -7.53
CA MET A 572 13.18 24.33 -6.25
C MET A 572 14.22 23.30 -5.74
N GLY A 573 15.03 22.76 -6.67
CA GLY A 573 16.06 21.76 -6.41
C GLY A 573 16.04 20.61 -7.42
N ALA A 574 15.19 19.61 -7.21
CA ALA A 574 15.15 18.40 -8.03
C ALA A 574 13.80 18.26 -8.75
N LYS A 575 13.82 18.19 -10.08
CA LYS A 575 12.63 18.05 -10.94
C LYS A 575 11.75 16.80 -10.80
N ASN A 576 12.00 15.90 -9.84
CA ASN A 576 11.24 14.64 -9.80
C ASN A 576 9.82 14.91 -9.31
N PHE A 577 8.82 14.59 -10.14
CA PHE A 577 7.40 14.80 -9.85
C PHE A 577 7.05 16.28 -9.69
N ASP A 578 7.66 17.18 -10.46
CA ASP A 578 7.31 18.62 -10.46
C ASP A 578 6.16 18.94 -11.43
N HIS A 579 5.09 18.14 -11.42
CA HIS A 579 3.89 18.44 -12.22
C HIS A 579 3.16 19.61 -11.57
N ALA A 580 2.88 20.63 -12.35
CA ALA A 580 2.50 21.94 -11.86
C ALA A 580 1.46 22.58 -12.78
N ASP A 581 0.37 23.05 -12.18
CA ASP A 581 -0.77 23.56 -12.90
C ASP A 581 -0.90 25.07 -12.73
N TRP A 582 -1.06 25.77 -13.85
CA TRP A 582 -1.57 27.14 -13.92
C TRP A 582 -3.05 27.08 -14.30
N VAL A 583 -3.94 27.17 -13.31
CA VAL A 583 -5.39 27.05 -13.51
C VAL A 583 -6.07 28.41 -13.59
N ASN A 584 -7.06 28.52 -14.48
CA ASN A 584 -7.76 29.75 -14.82
C ASN A 584 -6.85 30.98 -15.08
N PRO A 585 -5.79 30.88 -15.93
CA PRO A 585 -4.95 32.04 -16.27
C PRO A 585 -5.68 32.96 -17.25
N VAL A 586 -6.14 34.12 -16.79
CA VAL A 586 -7.02 35.02 -17.56
C VAL A 586 -6.43 36.41 -17.66
N VAL A 587 -6.38 36.94 -18.88
CA VAL A 587 -6.04 38.33 -19.21
C VAL A 587 -7.31 39.12 -19.45
N TYR A 588 -7.40 40.29 -18.84
CA TYR A 588 -8.49 41.25 -19.03
C TYR A 588 -8.03 42.36 -19.97
N THR A 589 -8.91 42.72 -20.89
CA THR A 589 -8.70 43.77 -21.89
C THR A 589 -9.76 44.85 -21.72
N GLU A 590 -9.35 46.10 -21.89
CA GLU A 590 -10.30 47.22 -21.97
C GLU A 590 -10.96 47.24 -23.36
N LYS A 591 -12.27 47.55 -23.41
CA LYS A 591 -13.02 47.69 -24.67
C LYS A 591 -12.54 48.86 -25.50
#